data_AF-A0A1B1JZC5-F1
#
_entry.id   AF-A0A1B1JZC5-F1
#
_cell.length_a   1.000
_cell.length_b   1.000
_cell.length_c   1.000
_cell.angle_alpha   90.00
_cell.angle_beta   90.00
_cell.angle_gamma   90.00
#
_symmetry.space_group_name_H-M   'P 1'
#
loop_
_entity.id
_entity.type
_entity.pdbx_description
1 polymer ?
#
loop_
_entity_poly.entity_id
_entity_poly.type
_entity_poly.pdbx_seq_one_letter_code
_entity_poly.pdbx_strand_id
1 'polypeptide(L)'
;MTVQSIVDDAGAVFSAPGDPTVTAALGAFLRRLDSAPRLLGFGEPMHGEESFLQLRNQMFRFLVEREGYRSIAIESSCLKGILVDSFVQGADRLPLDDVMEHGFSHGFGESRANRDLVGWMAEYNRRREPGEQLRFFGFDGPIEMTSADSPRQALTFLDTYLRTHLGEEDLPCTPDRISALIGDDDRWSNPAVAMDPTQAVGATPEAVELRLIADDLMTLLASQAPHLLAEGTRDELWEAELHGRIATRLLSYHAGMAENSPRRIARLLGIRDTLMADNLSALVQREADRGPTFVFAHNGHLLKGETHWDLAGLHLHWWCAGAHLSVRLGDAYAVIGGAVGQAPGHGIGQPPPDTVEGRLFAVGESCLVPAAPVARRTGDVEKRADPSDNSTYFPLEPAGLGELDAILFLRHIDAAGT
;
A
#
# COMPACT_ATOMS: atom_id res chain seq x y z
N MET A 1 -6.32 -33.84 10.21
CA MET A 1 -5.49 -33.04 9.29
C MET A 1 -4.71 -32.07 10.15
N THR A 2 -3.40 -32.27 10.29
CA THR A 2 -2.43 -31.40 10.96
C THR A 2 -2.04 -30.23 10.03
N VAL A 3 -1.34 -29.21 10.54
CA VAL A 3 -0.73 -28.17 9.67
C VAL A 3 0.24 -28.80 8.66
N GLN A 4 1.01 -29.82 9.07
CA GLN A 4 1.84 -30.62 8.16
C GLN A 4 1.03 -31.18 6.98
N SER A 5 -0.11 -31.83 7.24
CA SER A 5 -0.92 -32.37 6.13
C SER A 5 -1.53 -31.28 5.22
N ILE A 6 -1.76 -30.06 5.73
CA ILE A 6 -2.19 -28.95 4.88
C ILE A 6 -1.05 -28.54 3.95
N VAL A 7 0.18 -28.48 4.46
CA VAL A 7 1.37 -28.19 3.66
C VAL A 7 1.61 -29.28 2.62
N ASP A 8 1.51 -30.55 3.02
CA ASP A 8 1.69 -31.70 2.14
C ASP A 8 0.64 -31.69 1.00
N ASP A 9 -0.63 -31.44 1.33
CA ASP A 9 -1.72 -31.31 0.35
C ASP A 9 -1.56 -30.07 -0.55
N ALA A 10 -1.02 -28.99 0.01
CA ALA A 10 -0.71 -27.79 -0.77
C ALA A 10 0.43 -28.04 -1.76
N GLY A 11 1.41 -28.88 -1.39
CA GLY A 11 2.60 -29.19 -2.17
C GLY A 11 3.52 -27.97 -2.36
N ALA A 12 3.52 -27.06 -1.39
CA ALA A 12 3.90 -25.66 -1.56
C ALA A 12 5.01 -25.21 -0.60
N VAL A 13 6.02 -26.06 -0.41
CA VAL A 13 7.23 -25.76 0.38
C VAL A 13 8.33 -25.17 -0.49
N PHE A 14 9.18 -24.35 0.12
CA PHE A 14 10.35 -23.75 -0.52
C PHE A 14 11.45 -23.48 0.51
N SER A 15 12.70 -23.34 0.05
CA SER A 15 13.85 -23.24 0.94
C SER A 15 14.07 -21.81 1.46
N ALA A 16 14.00 -20.81 0.56
CA ALA A 16 14.33 -19.42 0.85
C ALA A 16 13.80 -18.47 -0.25
N PRO A 17 13.81 -17.14 -0.04
CA PRO A 17 13.67 -16.17 -1.13
C PRO A 17 14.62 -16.49 -2.30
N GLY A 18 14.13 -16.42 -3.54
CA GLY A 18 14.89 -16.79 -4.74
C GLY A 18 14.73 -18.26 -5.17
N ASP A 19 14.12 -19.12 -4.35
CA ASP A 19 13.79 -20.50 -4.74
C ASP A 19 12.64 -20.51 -5.75
N PRO A 20 12.79 -21.06 -6.97
CA PRO A 20 11.74 -21.05 -8.00
C PRO A 20 10.45 -21.76 -7.54
N THR A 21 10.51 -22.66 -6.55
CA THR A 21 9.33 -23.37 -6.03
C THR A 21 8.29 -22.44 -5.41
N VAL A 22 8.66 -21.26 -4.91
CA VAL A 22 7.68 -20.26 -4.42
C VAL A 22 6.73 -19.80 -5.52
N THR A 23 7.20 -19.70 -6.76
CA THR A 23 6.37 -19.28 -7.90
C THR A 23 5.45 -20.42 -8.36
N ALA A 24 5.89 -21.68 -8.25
CA ALA A 24 5.04 -22.83 -8.48
C ALA A 24 3.93 -22.93 -7.42
N ALA A 25 4.27 -22.68 -6.15
CA ALA A 25 3.33 -22.59 -5.04
C ALA A 25 2.30 -21.47 -5.27
N LEU A 26 2.75 -20.28 -5.67
CA LEU A 26 1.88 -19.15 -6.00
C LEU A 26 0.91 -19.50 -7.14
N GLY A 27 1.40 -20.06 -8.25
CA GLY A 27 0.53 -20.50 -9.34
C GLY A 27 -0.46 -21.59 -8.91
N ALA A 28 -0.07 -22.51 -8.02
CA ALA A 28 -0.98 -23.51 -7.48
C ALA A 28 -2.07 -22.90 -6.58
N PHE A 29 -1.72 -21.89 -5.78
CA PHE A 29 -2.68 -21.11 -5.00
C PHE A 29 -3.67 -20.37 -5.91
N LEU A 30 -3.19 -19.66 -6.93
CA LEU A 30 -4.07 -18.92 -7.85
C LEU A 30 -5.07 -19.82 -8.58
N ARG A 31 -4.65 -21.03 -8.99
CA ARG A 31 -5.55 -22.02 -9.61
C ARG A 31 -6.61 -22.59 -8.66
N ARG A 32 -6.46 -22.42 -7.35
CA ARG A 32 -7.42 -22.85 -6.33
C ARG A 32 -8.43 -21.77 -5.97
N LEU A 33 -8.21 -20.52 -6.39
CA LEU A 33 -9.19 -19.45 -6.20
C LEU A 33 -10.37 -19.65 -7.13
N ASP A 34 -11.58 -19.35 -6.65
CA ASP A 34 -12.81 -19.46 -7.43
C ASP A 34 -12.84 -18.47 -8.62
N SER A 35 -12.14 -17.35 -8.47
CA SER A 35 -11.98 -16.32 -9.50
C SER A 35 -10.53 -15.83 -9.54
N ALA A 36 -10.05 -15.50 -10.74
CA ALA A 36 -8.76 -14.84 -10.86
C ALA A 36 -8.84 -13.43 -10.26
N PRO A 37 -7.99 -13.09 -9.28
CA PRO A 37 -8.05 -11.79 -8.63
C PRO A 37 -7.62 -10.69 -9.60
N ARG A 38 -8.34 -9.57 -9.61
CA ARG A 38 -7.93 -8.33 -10.29
C ARG A 38 -6.91 -7.56 -9.46
N LEU A 39 -6.95 -7.77 -8.15
CA LEU A 39 -6.02 -7.20 -7.19
C LEU A 39 -5.53 -8.32 -6.26
N LEU A 40 -4.23 -8.61 -6.28
CA LEU A 40 -3.60 -9.58 -5.39
C LEU A 40 -2.69 -8.85 -4.41
N GLY A 41 -3.03 -8.85 -3.13
CA GLY A 41 -2.20 -8.35 -2.06
C GLY A 41 -1.18 -9.37 -1.58
N PHE A 42 0.03 -8.92 -1.29
CA PHE A 42 1.04 -9.65 -0.54
C PHE A 42 1.53 -8.76 0.60
N GLY A 43 1.24 -9.20 1.83
CA GLY A 43 1.61 -8.52 3.05
C GLY A 43 2.97 -8.96 3.58
N GLU A 44 3.71 -8.05 4.21
CA GLU A 44 4.86 -8.36 5.05
C GLU A 44 4.54 -8.20 6.55
N PRO A 45 5.17 -8.98 7.45
CA PRO A 45 4.95 -8.87 8.89
C PRO A 45 5.81 -7.79 9.55
N MET A 46 6.78 -7.21 8.84
CA MET A 46 7.61 -6.12 9.33
C MET A 46 8.18 -5.29 8.18
N HIS A 47 8.51 -4.04 8.43
CA HIS A 47 9.22 -3.20 7.46
C HIS A 47 10.73 -3.31 7.62
N GLY A 48 11.47 -2.93 6.57
CA GLY A 48 12.93 -2.90 6.58
C GLY A 48 13.61 -4.26 6.42
N GLU A 49 12.86 -5.31 6.06
CA GLU A 49 13.40 -6.64 5.79
C GLU A 49 13.41 -6.98 4.29
N GLU A 50 14.61 -7.09 3.71
CA GLU A 50 14.82 -7.33 2.28
C GLU A 50 14.22 -8.65 1.78
N SER A 51 14.15 -9.70 2.60
CA SER A 51 13.68 -11.03 2.20
C SER A 51 12.24 -11.03 1.68
N PHE A 52 11.34 -10.27 2.30
CA PHE A 52 9.96 -10.15 1.84
C PHE A 52 9.87 -9.34 0.54
N LEU A 53 10.69 -8.29 0.39
CA LEU A 53 10.74 -7.50 -0.86
C LEU A 53 11.36 -8.31 -2.02
N GLN A 54 12.34 -9.17 -1.75
CA GLN A 54 12.92 -10.09 -2.73
C GLN A 54 11.91 -11.14 -3.18
N LEU A 55 11.16 -11.73 -2.24
CA LEU A 55 10.04 -12.61 -2.56
C LEU A 55 8.98 -11.89 -3.40
N ARG A 56 8.60 -10.67 -3.00
CA ARG A 56 7.68 -9.82 -3.76
C ARG A 56 8.17 -9.62 -5.19
N ASN A 57 9.45 -9.33 -5.40
CA ASN A 57 10.03 -9.17 -6.74
C ASN A 57 9.91 -10.46 -7.55
N GLN A 58 10.25 -11.59 -6.94
CA GLN A 58 10.20 -12.90 -7.57
C GLN A 58 8.77 -13.28 -7.97
N MET A 59 7.81 -13.07 -7.05
CA MET A 59 6.39 -13.28 -7.29
C MET A 59 5.88 -12.38 -8.40
N PHE A 60 6.20 -11.08 -8.38
CA PHE A 60 5.74 -10.15 -9.42
C PHE A 60 6.25 -10.53 -10.81
N ARG A 61 7.54 -10.92 -10.93
CA ARG A 61 8.10 -11.44 -12.19
C ARG A 61 7.31 -12.63 -12.72
N PHE A 62 7.02 -13.61 -11.86
CA PHE A 62 6.19 -14.75 -12.22
C PHE A 62 4.77 -14.34 -12.65
N LEU A 63 4.12 -13.45 -11.88
CA LEU A 63 2.77 -12.98 -12.17
C LEU A 63 2.70 -12.25 -13.52
N VAL A 64 3.71 -11.45 -13.85
CA VAL A 64 3.83 -10.78 -15.15
C VAL A 64 3.99 -11.78 -16.29
N GLU A 65 4.89 -12.74 -16.12
CA GLU A 65 5.27 -13.69 -17.17
C GLU A 65 4.21 -14.79 -17.41
N ARG A 66 3.45 -15.17 -16.37
CA ARG A 66 2.61 -16.38 -16.39
C ARG A 66 1.14 -16.12 -16.11
N GLU A 67 0.80 -15.07 -15.37
CA GLU A 67 -0.55 -14.80 -14.88
C GLU A 67 -1.13 -13.48 -15.44
N GLY A 68 -0.41 -12.79 -16.33
CA GLY A 68 -0.91 -11.63 -17.07
C GLY A 68 -0.95 -10.32 -16.28
N TYR A 69 -0.29 -10.24 -15.12
CA TYR A 69 -0.23 -9.00 -14.33
C TYR A 69 0.52 -7.90 -15.11
N ARG A 70 0.08 -6.65 -14.95
CA ARG A 70 0.66 -5.50 -15.67
C ARG A 70 1.11 -4.35 -14.79
N SER A 71 0.78 -4.41 -13.51
CA SER A 71 1.11 -3.35 -12.58
C SER A 71 1.43 -3.85 -11.19
N ILE A 72 2.26 -3.08 -10.51
CA ILE A 72 2.53 -3.25 -9.09
C ILE A 72 2.24 -1.95 -8.34
N ALA A 73 1.59 -2.06 -7.20
CA ALA A 73 1.34 -0.97 -6.28
C ALA A 73 2.06 -1.25 -4.94
N ILE A 74 2.83 -0.29 -4.43
CA ILE A 74 3.56 -0.40 -3.16
C ILE A 74 3.00 0.59 -2.15
N GLU A 75 3.02 0.23 -0.87
CA GLU A 75 2.71 1.09 0.28
C GLU A 75 3.73 2.24 0.39
N SER A 76 3.68 3.15 -0.57
CA SER A 76 4.50 4.33 -0.67
C SER A 76 3.65 5.45 -1.29
N SER A 77 4.07 6.70 -1.10
CA SER A 77 3.36 7.87 -1.59
C SER A 77 3.02 7.73 -3.07
N CYS A 78 1.72 7.79 -3.37
CA CYS A 78 1.21 7.73 -4.73
C CYS A 78 1.71 8.87 -5.62
N LEU A 79 1.96 10.06 -5.05
CA LEU A 79 2.50 11.20 -5.78
C LEU A 79 3.98 11.00 -6.11
N LYS A 80 4.77 10.43 -5.19
CA LYS A 80 6.17 10.08 -5.46
C LYS A 80 6.29 8.94 -6.47
N GLY A 81 5.36 7.98 -6.42
CA GLY A 81 5.30 6.86 -7.35
C GLY A 81 5.17 7.27 -8.82
N ILE A 82 4.65 8.47 -9.13
CA ILE A 82 4.60 9.03 -10.49
C ILE A 82 6.02 9.11 -11.09
N LEU A 83 7.01 9.52 -10.30
CA LEU A 83 8.41 9.60 -10.74
C LEU A 83 8.97 8.23 -11.11
N VAL A 84 8.69 7.22 -10.29
CA VAL A 84 9.13 5.84 -10.55
C VAL A 84 8.44 5.29 -11.79
N ASP A 85 7.13 5.51 -11.94
CA ASP A 85 6.34 5.07 -13.09
C ASP A 85 6.84 5.71 -14.40
N SER A 86 7.16 7.01 -14.37
CA SER A 86 7.72 7.73 -15.51
C SER A 86 9.10 7.20 -15.91
N PHE A 87 9.96 6.91 -14.91
CA PHE A 87 11.27 6.29 -15.13
C PHE A 87 11.14 4.90 -15.76
N VAL A 88 10.29 4.02 -15.22
CA VAL A 88 10.15 2.66 -15.77
C VAL A 88 9.53 2.64 -17.16
N GLN A 89 8.71 3.63 -17.53
CA GLN A 89 8.20 3.81 -18.90
C GLN A 89 9.26 4.37 -19.86
N GLY A 90 10.38 4.87 -19.34
CA GLY A 90 11.44 5.50 -20.12
C GLY A 90 11.09 6.91 -20.60
N ALA A 91 10.09 7.55 -20.00
CA ALA A 91 9.71 8.93 -20.28
C ALA A 91 10.74 9.92 -19.69
N ASP A 92 11.24 9.62 -18.50
CA ASP A 92 12.31 10.39 -17.86
C ASP A 92 13.71 9.79 -18.10
N ARG A 93 14.71 10.68 -18.16
CA ARG A 93 16.13 10.32 -18.30
C ARG A 93 16.91 10.48 -17.00
N LEU A 94 16.21 10.52 -15.87
CA LEU A 94 16.84 10.64 -14.57
C LEU A 94 17.70 9.41 -14.27
N PRO A 95 18.86 9.57 -13.61
CA PRO A 95 19.58 8.45 -13.01
C PRO A 95 18.68 7.64 -12.07
N LEU A 96 18.90 6.33 -12.01
CA LEU A 96 18.15 5.46 -11.09
C LEU A 96 18.33 5.90 -9.63
N ASP A 97 19.50 6.44 -9.26
CA ASP A 97 19.75 6.92 -7.90
C ASP A 97 18.77 8.04 -7.49
N ASP A 98 18.57 9.04 -8.35
CA ASP A 98 17.63 10.14 -8.10
C ASP A 98 16.17 9.63 -8.01
N VAL A 99 15.82 8.64 -8.82
CA VAL A 99 14.49 8.01 -8.79
C VAL A 99 14.28 7.23 -7.50
N MET A 100 15.30 6.51 -7.02
CA MET A 100 15.23 5.81 -5.75
C MET A 100 15.14 6.79 -4.57
N GLU A 101 15.89 7.89 -4.60
CA GLU A 101 15.90 8.90 -3.53
C GLU A 101 14.56 9.65 -3.42
N HIS A 102 13.94 10.01 -4.55
CA HIS A 102 12.77 10.90 -4.55
C HIS A 102 11.45 10.20 -4.86
N GLY A 103 11.49 9.00 -5.46
CA GLY A 103 10.32 8.26 -5.91
C GLY A 103 9.62 7.42 -4.84
N PHE A 104 10.18 7.38 -3.62
CA PHE A 104 9.65 6.62 -2.49
C PHE A 104 9.47 7.50 -1.23
N SER A 105 8.51 7.11 -0.39
CA SER A 105 8.33 7.55 1.01
C SER A 105 8.82 6.47 1.98
N HIS A 106 8.72 6.72 3.30
CA HIS A 106 9.06 5.72 4.35
C HIS A 106 10.51 5.20 4.30
N GLY A 107 11.42 5.92 3.64
CA GLY A 107 12.80 5.46 3.43
C GLY A 107 12.95 4.29 2.45
N PHE A 108 11.87 3.86 1.79
CA PHE A 108 11.86 2.65 0.94
C PHE A 108 12.77 2.76 -0.30
N GLY A 109 13.25 3.96 -0.61
CA GLY A 109 14.28 4.22 -1.62
C GLY A 109 15.64 3.58 -1.31
N GLU A 110 15.93 3.35 -0.03
CA GLU A 110 17.21 2.76 0.43
C GLU A 110 17.28 1.24 0.19
N SER A 111 16.13 0.59 -0.05
CA SER A 111 16.05 -0.86 -0.25
C SER A 111 16.69 -1.30 -1.57
N ARG A 112 17.58 -2.31 -1.48
CA ARG A 112 18.16 -2.95 -2.66
C ARG A 112 17.09 -3.67 -3.47
N ALA A 113 16.17 -4.37 -2.84
CA ALA A 113 15.09 -5.06 -3.54
C ALA A 113 14.15 -4.09 -4.26
N ASN A 114 13.84 -2.90 -3.70
CA ASN A 114 13.08 -1.90 -4.46
C ASN A 114 13.87 -1.38 -5.67
N ARG A 115 15.17 -1.12 -5.52
CA ARG A 115 16.06 -0.75 -6.63
C ARG A 115 16.09 -1.81 -7.73
N ASP A 116 16.21 -3.08 -7.35
CA ASP A 116 16.22 -4.22 -8.27
C ASP A 116 14.88 -4.40 -9.00
N LEU A 117 13.77 -4.09 -8.33
CA LEU A 117 12.44 -4.08 -8.95
C LEU A 117 12.37 -3.00 -10.04
N VAL A 118 12.69 -1.75 -9.70
CA VAL A 118 12.61 -0.61 -10.61
C VAL A 118 13.54 -0.81 -11.81
N GLY A 119 14.77 -1.24 -11.57
CA GLY A 119 15.73 -1.56 -12.63
C GLY A 119 15.25 -2.67 -13.56
N TRP A 120 14.67 -3.74 -13.01
CA TRP A 120 14.09 -4.81 -13.81
C TRP A 120 12.88 -4.35 -14.63
N MET A 121 11.97 -3.56 -14.04
CA MET A 121 10.80 -3.02 -14.74
C MET A 121 11.22 -2.11 -15.91
N ALA A 122 12.20 -1.23 -15.71
CA ALA A 122 12.73 -0.37 -16.76
C ALA A 122 13.36 -1.17 -17.91
N GLU A 123 14.12 -2.22 -17.61
CA GLU A 123 14.68 -3.13 -18.64
C GLU A 123 13.59 -3.91 -19.36
N TYR A 124 12.58 -4.38 -18.61
CA TYR A 124 11.42 -5.06 -19.16
C TYR A 124 10.69 -4.14 -20.15
N ASN A 125 10.39 -2.90 -19.76
CA ASN A 125 9.62 -1.96 -20.57
C ASN A 125 10.34 -1.49 -21.82
N ARG A 126 11.68 -1.37 -21.80
CA ARG A 126 12.48 -0.91 -22.96
C ARG A 126 12.28 -1.74 -24.22
N ARG A 127 11.83 -2.99 -24.09
CA ARG A 127 11.65 -3.94 -25.19
C ARG A 127 10.19 -4.12 -25.59
N ARG A 128 9.29 -3.25 -25.13
CA ARG A 128 7.83 -3.44 -25.22
C ARG A 128 7.12 -2.18 -25.65
N GLU A 129 6.04 -2.38 -26.41
CA GLU A 129 5.15 -1.31 -26.80
C GLU A 129 4.40 -0.75 -25.58
N PRO A 130 3.98 0.54 -25.59
CA PRO A 130 3.36 1.19 -24.43
C PRO A 130 2.20 0.40 -23.78
N GLY A 131 1.39 -0.29 -24.58
CA GLY A 131 0.28 -1.12 -24.09
C GLY A 131 0.71 -2.33 -23.26
N GLU A 132 1.93 -2.85 -23.48
CA GLU A 132 2.48 -4.05 -22.83
C GLU A 132 3.46 -3.73 -21.69
N GLN A 133 3.80 -2.46 -21.51
CA GLN A 133 4.70 -2.02 -20.46
C GLN A 133 4.11 -2.24 -19.07
N LEU A 134 4.96 -2.55 -18.10
CA LEU A 134 4.58 -2.58 -16.70
C LEU A 134 4.42 -1.16 -16.16
N ARG A 135 3.47 -1.00 -15.25
CA ARG A 135 3.27 0.25 -14.51
C ARG A 135 3.63 0.08 -13.04
N PHE A 136 4.20 1.13 -12.47
CA PHE A 136 4.52 1.22 -11.06
C PHE A 136 3.59 2.22 -10.40
N PHE A 137 3.10 1.91 -9.20
CA PHE A 137 2.28 2.84 -8.44
C PHE A 137 2.70 2.86 -6.97
N GLY A 138 2.70 4.04 -6.37
CA GLY A 138 2.46 4.16 -4.94
C GLY A 138 0.95 4.22 -4.71
N PHE A 139 0.45 3.72 -3.59
CA PHE A 139 -0.98 3.83 -3.26
C PHE A 139 -1.27 4.52 -1.93
N ASP A 140 -0.24 4.84 -1.15
CA ASP A 140 -0.37 5.58 0.10
C ASP A 140 -0.44 7.09 -0.13
N GLY A 141 -0.98 7.83 0.83
CA GLY A 141 -0.88 9.29 0.83
C GLY A 141 0.55 9.75 1.18
N PRO A 142 0.89 11.03 0.96
CA PRO A 142 2.10 11.62 1.51
C PRO A 142 1.92 11.89 3.02
N ILE A 143 1.80 10.80 3.78
CA ILE A 143 1.54 10.76 5.21
C ILE A 143 2.59 9.84 5.84
N GLU A 144 3.29 10.36 6.84
CA GLU A 144 4.29 9.66 7.64
C GLU A 144 3.73 9.42 9.05
N MET A 145 4.49 8.73 9.91
CA MET A 145 4.04 8.36 11.26
C MET A 145 3.61 9.57 12.11
N THR A 146 4.33 10.68 12.02
CA THR A 146 4.12 11.88 12.86
C THR A 146 3.83 13.15 12.08
N SER A 147 3.89 13.12 10.75
CA SER A 147 3.66 14.27 9.87
C SER A 147 2.87 13.88 8.62
N ALA A 148 2.27 14.87 7.98
CA ALA A 148 1.65 14.73 6.67
C ALA A 148 1.98 15.96 5.83
N ASP A 149 2.15 15.78 4.53
CA ASP A 149 2.59 16.88 3.66
C ASP A 149 1.52 17.97 3.51
N SER A 150 1.96 19.15 3.09
CA SER A 150 1.08 20.24 2.68
C SER A 150 0.18 19.80 1.51
N PRO A 151 -1.10 20.24 1.47
CA PRO A 151 -1.97 19.95 0.35
C PRO A 151 -1.58 20.70 -0.94
N ARG A 152 -0.54 21.57 -0.91
CA ARG A 152 -0.14 22.43 -2.02
C ARG A 152 0.10 21.68 -3.31
N GLN A 153 0.96 20.66 -3.30
CA GLN A 153 1.30 19.92 -4.52
C GLN A 153 0.04 19.38 -5.20
N ALA A 154 -0.83 18.73 -4.41
CA ALA A 154 -2.07 18.14 -4.86
C ALA A 154 -3.08 19.18 -5.39
N LEU A 155 -3.30 20.26 -4.64
CA LEU A 155 -4.24 21.32 -5.04
C LEU A 155 -3.75 22.11 -6.25
N THR A 156 -2.47 22.48 -6.29
CA THR A 156 -1.89 23.24 -7.40
C THR A 156 -1.95 22.43 -8.69
N PHE A 157 -1.69 21.12 -8.65
CA PHE A 157 -1.84 20.27 -9.84
C PHE A 157 -3.30 20.26 -10.33
N LEU A 158 -4.25 19.93 -9.47
CA LEU A 158 -5.67 19.86 -9.83
C LEU A 158 -6.18 21.20 -10.39
N ASP A 159 -5.83 22.30 -9.72
CA ASP A 159 -6.19 23.65 -10.13
C ASP A 159 -5.61 24.02 -11.50
N THR A 160 -4.32 23.71 -11.72
CA THR A 160 -3.64 23.97 -12.99
C THR A 160 -4.25 23.16 -14.13
N TYR A 161 -4.55 21.89 -13.89
CA TYR A 161 -5.20 21.02 -14.87
C TYR A 161 -6.56 21.59 -15.29
N LEU A 162 -7.43 21.93 -14.33
CA LEU A 162 -8.75 22.48 -14.62
C LEU A 162 -8.66 23.82 -15.37
N ARG A 163 -7.75 24.73 -15.00
CA ARG A 163 -7.55 26.01 -15.71
C ARG A 163 -6.97 25.86 -17.11
N THR A 164 -6.26 24.77 -17.38
CA THR A 164 -5.73 24.50 -18.73
C THR A 164 -6.85 24.14 -19.70
N HIS A 165 -7.95 23.55 -19.20
CA HIS A 165 -9.04 23.04 -20.02
C HIS A 165 -10.36 23.82 -19.91
N LEU A 166 -10.54 24.67 -18.89
CA LEU A 166 -11.78 25.41 -18.61
C LEU A 166 -11.55 26.93 -18.61
N GLY A 167 -12.63 27.70 -18.75
CA GLY A 167 -12.60 29.16 -18.64
C GLY A 167 -12.42 29.61 -17.19
N GLU A 168 -11.73 30.74 -16.96
CA GLU A 168 -11.49 31.28 -15.61
C GLU A 168 -12.77 31.49 -14.81
N GLU A 169 -13.88 31.79 -15.49
CA GLU A 169 -15.20 32.00 -14.90
C GLU A 169 -15.85 30.74 -14.30
N ASP A 170 -15.38 29.54 -14.70
CA ASP A 170 -15.89 28.26 -14.19
C ASP A 170 -15.17 27.84 -12.90
N LEU A 171 -14.04 28.45 -12.57
CA LEU A 171 -13.21 28.07 -11.42
C LEU A 171 -13.69 28.76 -10.13
N PRO A 172 -13.64 28.08 -8.97
CA PRO A 172 -14.19 28.61 -7.72
C PRO A 172 -13.39 29.79 -7.14
N CYS A 173 -12.10 29.91 -7.47
CA CYS A 173 -11.23 30.97 -6.98
C CYS A 173 -9.98 31.13 -7.87
N THR A 174 -9.07 32.05 -7.50
CA THR A 174 -7.78 32.26 -8.20
C THR A 174 -6.66 31.40 -7.59
N PRO A 175 -5.56 31.13 -8.33
CA PRO A 175 -4.39 30.44 -7.77
C PRO A 175 -3.80 31.17 -6.55
N ASP A 176 -3.78 32.51 -6.59
CA ASP A 176 -3.31 33.35 -5.49
C ASP A 176 -4.16 33.16 -4.23
N ARG A 177 -5.48 32.95 -4.38
CA ARG A 177 -6.36 32.65 -3.24
C ARG A 177 -6.01 31.31 -2.62
N ILE A 178 -5.83 30.26 -3.42
CA ILE A 178 -5.41 28.93 -2.94
C ILE A 178 -4.06 29.03 -2.21
N SER A 179 -3.06 29.68 -2.83
CA SER A 179 -1.74 29.85 -2.24
C SER A 179 -1.77 30.62 -0.91
N ALA A 180 -2.55 31.71 -0.84
CA ALA A 180 -2.72 32.50 0.37
C ALA A 180 -3.40 31.72 1.50
N LEU A 181 -4.37 30.87 1.18
CA LEU A 181 -5.05 30.03 2.17
C LEU A 181 -4.16 28.90 2.69
N ILE A 182 -3.31 28.30 1.84
CA ILE A 182 -2.34 27.28 2.27
C ILE A 182 -1.30 27.92 3.20
N GLY A 183 -0.80 29.11 2.84
CA GLY A 183 0.21 29.81 3.63
C GLY A 183 1.60 29.15 3.50
N ASP A 184 2.27 28.93 4.62
CA ASP A 184 3.59 28.28 4.67
C ASP A 184 3.45 26.76 4.80
N ASP A 185 4.20 26.00 3.99
CA ASP A 185 4.09 24.54 3.92
C ASP A 185 4.59 23.86 5.20
N ASP A 186 5.59 24.43 5.87
CA ASP A 186 6.19 23.89 7.10
C ASP A 186 5.18 23.77 8.25
N ARG A 187 4.10 24.57 8.21
CA ARG A 187 3.04 24.51 9.22
C ARG A 187 2.16 23.27 9.08
N TRP A 188 2.07 22.70 7.88
CA TRP A 188 1.30 21.49 7.61
C TRP A 188 2.10 20.24 8.01
N SER A 189 3.41 20.24 7.75
CA SER A 189 4.29 19.08 8.00
C SER A 189 4.90 19.04 9.40
N ASN A 190 4.51 19.95 10.32
CA ASN A 190 5.05 20.02 11.68
C ASN A 190 4.81 18.72 12.48
N PRO A 191 5.87 17.94 12.83
CA PRO A 191 5.71 16.66 13.52
C PRO A 191 5.25 16.81 14.97
N ALA A 192 5.39 18.00 15.58
CA ALA A 192 4.94 18.25 16.95
C ALA A 192 3.42 18.08 17.11
N VAL A 193 2.65 18.19 16.02
CA VAL A 193 1.19 18.03 16.01
C VAL A 193 0.74 16.65 16.46
N ALA A 194 1.55 15.61 16.22
CA ALA A 194 1.28 14.26 16.69
C ALA A 194 1.11 14.22 18.23
N MET A 195 1.92 15.00 18.95
CA MET A 195 1.90 15.08 20.41
C MET A 195 0.98 16.19 20.93
N ASP A 196 0.80 17.27 20.17
CA ASP A 196 0.00 18.43 20.58
C ASP A 196 -0.95 18.89 19.45
N PRO A 197 -2.25 18.51 19.49
CA PRO A 197 -3.22 18.89 18.46
C PRO A 197 -3.40 20.41 18.31
N THR A 198 -3.07 21.20 19.33
CA THR A 198 -3.31 22.65 19.30
C THR A 198 -2.41 23.39 18.32
N GLN A 199 -1.34 22.73 17.85
CA GLN A 199 -0.44 23.22 16.81
C GLN A 199 -0.91 22.89 15.39
N ALA A 200 -1.97 22.08 15.24
CA ALA A 200 -2.49 21.69 13.93
C ALA A 200 -3.18 22.84 13.21
N VAL A 201 -2.94 22.96 11.91
CA VAL A 201 -3.58 23.99 11.07
C VAL A 201 -4.94 23.56 10.50
N GLY A 202 -5.28 22.27 10.54
CA GLY A 202 -6.45 21.75 9.84
C GLY A 202 -7.83 22.21 10.35
N ALA A 203 -7.89 22.92 11.48
CA ALA A 203 -9.11 23.51 12.02
C ALA A 203 -9.18 25.05 11.87
N THR A 204 -8.17 25.70 11.26
CA THR A 204 -8.26 27.15 11.04
C THR A 204 -9.32 27.48 9.99
N PRO A 205 -9.88 28.71 9.99
CA PRO A 205 -10.83 29.13 8.96
C PRO A 205 -10.30 28.95 7.54
N GLU A 206 -9.00 29.19 7.32
CA GLU A 206 -8.35 29.03 6.03
C GLU A 206 -8.32 27.55 5.58
N ALA A 207 -7.99 26.63 6.48
CA ALA A 207 -8.00 25.20 6.17
C ALA A 207 -9.42 24.67 5.93
N VAL A 208 -10.43 25.20 6.64
CA VAL A 208 -11.83 24.88 6.39
C VAL A 208 -12.28 25.39 5.01
N GLU A 209 -11.90 26.60 4.63
CA GLU A 209 -12.18 27.13 3.29
C GLU A 209 -11.48 26.32 2.19
N LEU A 210 -10.22 25.91 2.40
CA LEU A 210 -9.51 25.02 1.47
C LEU A 210 -10.24 23.70 1.25
N ARG A 211 -10.87 23.13 2.28
CA ARG A 211 -11.68 21.91 2.14
C ARG A 211 -12.89 22.11 1.24
N LEU A 212 -13.54 23.28 1.32
CA LEU A 212 -14.66 23.63 0.45
C LEU A 212 -14.18 23.83 -0.99
N ILE A 213 -13.08 24.56 -1.19
CA ILE A 213 -12.48 24.76 -2.52
C ILE A 213 -12.06 23.42 -3.14
N ALA A 214 -11.44 22.52 -2.37
CA ALA A 214 -11.05 21.20 -2.86
C ALA A 214 -12.27 20.36 -3.28
N ASP A 215 -13.38 20.45 -2.55
CA ASP A 215 -14.65 19.79 -2.88
C ASP A 215 -15.28 20.38 -4.16
N ASP A 216 -15.27 21.72 -4.29
CA ASP A 216 -15.75 22.42 -5.49
C ASP A 216 -14.92 22.07 -6.73
N LEU A 217 -13.59 22.02 -6.62
CA LEU A 217 -12.70 21.62 -7.72
C LEU A 217 -12.93 20.16 -8.12
N MET A 218 -13.14 19.25 -7.16
CA MET A 218 -13.48 17.85 -7.46
C MET A 218 -14.86 17.70 -8.10
N THR A 219 -15.84 18.49 -7.65
CA THR A 219 -17.18 18.54 -8.26
C THR A 219 -17.09 19.05 -9.69
N LEU A 220 -16.29 20.09 -9.94
CA LEU A 220 -16.05 20.63 -11.26
C LEU A 220 -15.39 19.58 -12.17
N LEU A 221 -14.30 18.94 -11.71
CA LEU A 221 -13.60 17.86 -12.42
C LEU A 221 -14.58 16.75 -12.84
N ALA A 222 -15.40 16.27 -11.91
CA ALA A 222 -16.38 15.22 -12.18
C ALA A 222 -17.48 15.68 -13.16
N SER A 223 -18.00 16.90 -13.00
CA SER A 223 -19.06 17.44 -13.86
C SER A 223 -18.60 17.71 -15.30
N GLN A 224 -17.32 18.01 -15.48
CA GLN A 224 -16.69 18.30 -16.78
C GLN A 224 -15.98 17.08 -17.39
N ALA A 225 -16.00 15.91 -16.73
CA ALA A 225 -15.25 14.73 -17.17
C ALA A 225 -15.44 14.37 -18.66
N PRO A 226 -16.66 14.40 -19.26
CA PRO A 226 -16.82 14.13 -20.69
C PRO A 226 -16.11 15.16 -21.60
N HIS A 227 -16.10 16.43 -21.22
CA HIS A 227 -15.41 17.49 -21.95
C HIS A 227 -13.89 17.35 -21.80
N LEU A 228 -13.42 17.13 -20.56
CA LEU A 228 -12.00 16.93 -20.27
C LEU A 228 -11.41 15.72 -21.00
N LEU A 229 -12.19 14.62 -21.13
CA LEU A 229 -11.81 13.45 -21.93
C LEU A 229 -11.76 13.72 -23.44
N ALA A 230 -12.49 14.72 -23.93
CA ALA A 230 -12.48 15.09 -25.35
C ALA A 230 -11.29 15.99 -25.70
N GLU A 231 -10.86 16.84 -24.76
CA GLU A 231 -9.76 17.81 -24.94
C GLU A 231 -8.40 17.28 -24.47
N GLY A 232 -8.37 16.33 -23.55
CA GLY A 232 -7.16 15.74 -22.97
C GLY A 232 -7.09 14.22 -23.12
N THR A 233 -6.14 13.61 -22.41
CA THR A 233 -5.95 12.17 -22.37
C THR A 233 -6.60 11.55 -21.12
N ARG A 234 -6.88 10.24 -21.19
CA ARG A 234 -7.31 9.47 -20.02
C ARG A 234 -6.27 9.46 -18.91
N ASP A 235 -4.98 9.56 -19.27
CA ASP A 235 -3.88 9.56 -18.32
C ASP A 235 -3.83 10.87 -17.53
N GLU A 236 -3.95 12.01 -18.21
CA GLU A 236 -4.01 13.33 -17.58
C GLU A 236 -5.23 13.46 -16.66
N LEU A 237 -6.41 13.02 -17.12
CA LEU A 237 -7.61 13.04 -16.27
C LEU A 237 -7.44 12.17 -15.02
N TRP A 238 -6.91 10.95 -15.17
CA TRP A 238 -6.68 10.07 -14.03
C TRP A 238 -5.68 10.65 -13.03
N GLU A 239 -4.64 11.33 -13.52
CA GLU A 239 -3.67 12.00 -12.66
C GLU A 239 -4.28 13.21 -11.94
N ALA A 240 -5.15 13.99 -12.60
CA ALA A 240 -5.92 15.05 -11.96
C ALA A 240 -6.86 14.51 -10.87
N GLU A 241 -7.55 13.39 -11.14
CA GLU A 241 -8.38 12.70 -10.16
C GLU A 241 -7.55 12.16 -8.98
N LEU A 242 -6.34 11.65 -9.23
CA LEU A 242 -5.42 11.24 -8.17
C LEU A 242 -5.05 12.42 -7.27
N HIS A 243 -4.57 13.52 -7.85
CA HIS A 243 -4.22 14.72 -7.07
C HIS A 243 -5.43 15.27 -6.32
N GLY A 244 -6.63 15.24 -6.90
CA GLY A 244 -7.84 15.65 -6.20
C GLY A 244 -8.26 14.75 -5.03
N ARG A 245 -8.14 13.42 -5.18
CA ARG A 245 -8.31 12.48 -4.05
C ARG A 245 -7.30 12.77 -2.93
N ILE A 246 -6.05 13.05 -3.28
CA ILE A 246 -5.00 13.36 -2.30
C ILE A 246 -5.25 14.70 -1.61
N ALA A 247 -5.58 15.75 -2.35
CA ALA A 247 -5.88 17.07 -1.78
C ALA A 247 -7.02 16.99 -0.75
N THR A 248 -8.14 16.39 -1.13
CA THR A 248 -9.33 16.27 -0.27
C THR A 248 -9.07 15.40 0.97
N ARG A 249 -8.34 14.28 0.81
CA ARG A 249 -8.02 13.36 1.93
C ARG A 249 -6.94 13.94 2.85
N LEU A 250 -5.91 14.61 2.34
CA LEU A 250 -4.91 15.30 3.15
C LEU A 250 -5.54 16.42 3.98
N LEU A 251 -6.38 17.26 3.38
CA LEU A 251 -7.08 18.31 4.13
C LEU A 251 -7.99 17.71 5.22
N SER A 252 -8.64 16.57 4.95
CA SER A 252 -9.43 15.84 5.95
C SER A 252 -8.56 15.23 7.06
N TYR A 253 -7.37 14.73 6.71
CA TYR A 253 -6.39 14.21 7.66
C TYR A 253 -5.87 15.32 8.57
N HIS A 254 -5.47 16.47 8.02
CA HIS A 254 -5.06 17.65 8.78
C HIS A 254 -6.16 18.17 9.71
N ALA A 255 -7.42 18.19 9.23
CA ALA A 255 -8.56 18.51 10.09
C ALA A 255 -8.70 17.49 11.24
N GLY A 256 -8.51 16.20 10.97
CA GLY A 256 -8.45 15.15 11.98
C GLY A 256 -7.31 15.34 12.99
N MET A 257 -6.12 15.79 12.55
CA MET A 257 -4.97 16.04 13.43
C MET A 257 -5.27 17.14 14.46
N ALA A 258 -6.09 18.12 14.06
CA ALA A 258 -6.54 19.22 14.92
C ALA A 258 -7.64 18.83 15.92
N GLU A 259 -8.24 17.63 15.81
CA GLU A 259 -9.31 17.21 16.72
C GLU A 259 -8.76 16.95 18.12
N ASN A 260 -9.39 17.50 19.15
CA ASN A 260 -9.10 17.13 20.54
C ASN A 260 -10.04 15.99 20.99
N SER A 261 -9.75 14.77 20.54
CA SER A 261 -10.60 13.58 20.77
C SER A 261 -9.77 12.35 21.13
N PRO A 262 -10.23 11.51 22.07
CA PRO A 262 -9.55 10.24 22.37
C PRO A 262 -9.56 9.27 21.18
N ARG A 263 -10.45 9.47 20.19
CA ARG A 263 -10.50 8.66 18.96
C ARG A 263 -9.68 9.22 17.80
N ARG A 264 -8.93 10.32 18.03
CA ARG A 264 -8.18 11.02 16.99
C ARG A 264 -7.28 10.09 16.18
N ILE A 265 -6.43 9.32 16.86
CA ILE A 265 -5.44 8.45 16.18
C ILE A 265 -6.13 7.36 15.35
N ALA A 266 -7.10 6.65 15.93
CA ALA A 266 -7.87 5.64 15.20
C ALA A 266 -8.59 6.21 13.97
N ARG A 267 -9.11 7.44 14.08
CA ARG A 267 -9.72 8.15 12.94
C ARG A 267 -8.69 8.49 11.86
N LEU A 268 -7.52 8.98 12.23
CA LEU A 268 -6.44 9.30 11.28
C LEU A 268 -6.00 8.06 10.51
N LEU A 269 -5.82 6.93 11.21
CA LEU A 269 -5.50 5.64 10.60
C LEU A 269 -6.59 5.22 9.61
N GLY A 270 -7.87 5.32 9.99
CA GLY A 270 -8.99 5.06 9.09
C GLY A 270 -9.05 5.99 7.87
N ILE A 271 -8.70 7.28 8.01
CA ILE A 271 -8.63 8.22 6.87
C ILE A 271 -7.53 7.79 5.90
N ARG A 272 -6.33 7.45 6.40
CA ARG A 272 -5.21 6.99 5.58
C ARG A 272 -5.56 5.70 4.83
N ASP A 273 -6.12 4.72 5.53
CA ASP A 273 -6.49 3.44 4.91
C ASP A 273 -7.65 3.56 3.91
N THR A 274 -8.61 4.46 4.15
CA THR A 274 -9.66 4.74 3.17
C THR A 274 -9.06 5.36 1.91
N LEU A 275 -8.11 6.28 2.04
CA LEU A 275 -7.39 6.84 0.89
C LEU A 275 -6.61 5.76 0.13
N MET A 276 -5.90 4.88 0.83
CA MET A 276 -5.18 3.74 0.23
C MET A 276 -6.13 2.85 -0.57
N ALA A 277 -7.30 2.51 0.00
CA ALA A 277 -8.32 1.73 -0.70
C ALA A 277 -8.91 2.48 -1.92
N ASP A 278 -9.14 3.79 -1.81
CA ASP A 278 -9.63 4.64 -2.91
C ASP A 278 -8.63 4.66 -4.07
N ASN A 279 -7.34 4.80 -3.78
CA ASN A 279 -6.27 4.75 -4.78
C ASN A 279 -6.17 3.38 -5.45
N LEU A 280 -6.17 2.29 -4.68
CA LEU A 280 -6.14 0.93 -5.23
C LEU A 280 -7.39 0.62 -6.07
N SER A 281 -8.57 1.10 -5.67
CA SER A 281 -9.80 0.94 -6.44
C SER A 281 -9.71 1.67 -7.79
N ALA A 282 -9.17 2.90 -7.80
CA ALA A 282 -8.95 3.66 -9.03
C ALA A 282 -7.89 3.01 -9.94
N LEU A 283 -6.86 2.37 -9.37
CA LEU A 283 -5.87 1.59 -10.11
C LEU A 283 -6.47 0.37 -10.78
N VAL A 284 -7.29 -0.40 -10.07
CA VAL A 284 -8.00 -1.55 -10.65
C VAL A 284 -8.87 -1.12 -11.83
N GLN A 285 -9.54 0.03 -11.74
CA GLN A 285 -10.33 0.59 -12.85
C GLN A 285 -9.45 1.01 -14.02
N ARG A 286 -8.35 1.74 -13.77
CA ARG A 286 -7.39 2.16 -14.78
C ARG A 286 -6.77 0.99 -15.55
N GLU A 287 -6.43 -0.08 -14.84
CA GLU A 287 -5.73 -1.24 -15.38
C GLU A 287 -6.68 -2.32 -15.92
N ALA A 288 -7.99 -2.08 -15.91
CA ALA A 288 -9.03 -3.05 -16.26
C ALA A 288 -8.81 -3.74 -17.61
N ASP A 289 -8.37 -2.98 -18.62
CA ASP A 289 -8.14 -3.48 -19.98
C ASP A 289 -6.70 -3.97 -20.21
N ARG A 290 -5.83 -3.87 -19.21
CA ARG A 290 -4.38 -4.16 -19.31
C ARG A 290 -4.03 -5.46 -18.59
N GLY A 291 -4.50 -5.61 -17.36
CA GLY A 291 -4.30 -6.80 -16.56
C GLY A 291 -4.38 -6.53 -15.05
N PRO A 292 -4.28 -7.58 -14.22
CA PRO A 292 -4.33 -7.43 -12.76
C PRO A 292 -3.15 -6.64 -12.19
N THR A 293 -3.37 -6.12 -10.99
CA THR A 293 -2.38 -5.39 -10.20
C THR A 293 -1.94 -6.22 -8.99
N PHE A 294 -0.64 -6.28 -8.76
CA PHE A 294 -0.04 -6.86 -7.56
C PHE A 294 0.20 -5.76 -6.52
N VAL A 295 -0.16 -5.98 -5.26
CA VAL A 295 -0.04 -4.99 -4.19
C VAL A 295 0.91 -5.50 -3.13
N PHE A 296 1.81 -4.64 -2.66
CA PHE A 296 2.72 -4.96 -1.56
C PHE A 296 2.65 -3.90 -0.45
N ALA A 297 2.44 -4.36 0.78
CA ALA A 297 2.26 -3.52 1.95
C ALA A 297 2.52 -4.30 3.24
N HIS A 298 2.46 -3.65 4.39
CA HIS A 298 2.34 -4.33 5.66
C HIS A 298 1.02 -5.13 5.73
N ASN A 299 1.05 -6.30 6.38
CA ASN A 299 -0.12 -7.16 6.57
C ASN A 299 -1.35 -6.38 7.07
N GLY A 300 -1.13 -5.47 8.03
CA GLY A 300 -2.18 -4.69 8.68
C GLY A 300 -3.02 -3.81 7.76
N HIS A 301 -2.50 -3.46 6.57
CA HIS A 301 -3.22 -2.68 5.56
C HIS A 301 -4.04 -3.55 4.60
N LEU A 302 -3.78 -4.86 4.51
CA LEU A 302 -4.34 -5.73 3.48
C LEU A 302 -5.37 -6.75 3.99
N LEU A 303 -5.56 -6.88 5.31
CA LEU A 303 -6.58 -7.76 5.89
C LEU A 303 -7.97 -7.46 5.34
N LYS A 304 -8.81 -8.50 5.15
CA LYS A 304 -10.22 -8.33 4.71
C LYS A 304 -11.16 -7.84 5.83
N GLY A 305 -10.67 -7.73 7.06
CA GLY A 305 -11.44 -7.32 8.25
C GLY A 305 -10.85 -6.13 9.01
N GLU A 306 -11.37 -5.88 10.20
CA GLU A 306 -10.86 -4.82 11.09
C GLU A 306 -9.41 -5.12 11.51
N THR A 307 -8.57 -4.08 11.52
CA THR A 307 -7.20 -4.18 12.02
C THR A 307 -7.10 -3.47 13.38
N HIS A 308 -6.05 -3.78 14.12
CA HIS A 308 -5.81 -3.17 15.43
C HIS A 308 -4.33 -2.90 15.67
N TRP A 309 -4.06 -1.94 16.54
CA TRP A 309 -2.71 -1.61 16.97
C TRP A 309 -2.70 -1.10 18.41
N ASP A 310 -1.89 -1.72 19.25
CA ASP A 310 -1.58 -1.24 20.58
C ASP A 310 -0.38 -0.30 20.55
N LEU A 311 -0.61 0.99 20.79
CA LEU A 311 0.42 2.03 20.73
C LEU A 311 0.34 2.93 21.96
N ALA A 312 1.42 2.97 22.76
CA ALA A 312 1.54 3.86 23.91
C ALA A 312 0.35 3.80 24.90
N GLY A 313 -0.22 2.60 25.09
CA GLY A 313 -1.40 2.38 25.95
C GLY A 313 -2.76 2.69 25.29
N LEU A 314 -2.77 3.04 24.01
CA LEU A 314 -3.98 3.17 23.20
C LEU A 314 -4.27 1.84 22.50
N HIS A 315 -5.51 1.37 22.59
CA HIS A 315 -6.03 0.23 21.83
C HIS A 315 -6.76 0.78 20.60
N LEU A 316 -6.09 0.78 19.45
CA LEU A 316 -6.58 1.38 18.22
C LEU A 316 -7.23 0.31 17.36
N HIS A 317 -8.42 0.59 16.84
CA HIS A 317 -9.16 -0.29 15.93
C HIS A 317 -9.71 0.54 14.78
N TRP A 318 -9.57 0.04 13.55
CA TRP A 318 -10.12 0.67 12.35
C TRP A 318 -10.24 -0.33 11.20
N TRP A 319 -11.05 0.01 10.20
CA TRP A 319 -11.16 -0.76 8.97
C TRP A 319 -9.99 -0.39 8.06
N CYS A 320 -9.12 -1.36 7.77
CA CYS A 320 -7.95 -1.14 6.94
C CYS A 320 -8.30 -1.10 5.44
N ALA A 321 -7.32 -0.77 4.59
CA ALA A 321 -7.55 -0.65 3.14
C ALA A 321 -8.11 -1.96 2.54
N GLY A 322 -7.57 -3.11 2.95
CA GLY A 322 -8.03 -4.44 2.52
C GLY A 322 -9.50 -4.72 2.85
N ALA A 323 -10.01 -4.24 3.98
CA ALA A 323 -11.41 -4.42 4.36
C ALA A 323 -12.34 -3.64 3.43
N HIS A 324 -11.97 -2.40 3.09
CA HIS A 324 -12.68 -1.62 2.10
C HIS A 324 -12.61 -2.24 0.70
N LEU A 325 -11.46 -2.79 0.31
CA LEU A 325 -11.29 -3.48 -0.98
C LEU A 325 -12.12 -4.77 -1.07
N SER A 326 -12.19 -5.53 0.02
CA SER A 326 -13.03 -6.74 0.13
C SER A 326 -14.49 -6.41 -0.18
N VAL A 327 -15.02 -5.31 0.37
CA VAL A 327 -16.39 -4.84 0.08
C VAL A 327 -16.56 -4.39 -1.37
N ARG A 328 -15.57 -3.70 -1.95
CA ARG A 328 -15.67 -3.10 -3.29
C ARG A 328 -15.45 -4.10 -4.43
N LEU A 329 -14.58 -5.09 -4.21
CA LEU A 329 -14.09 -6.01 -5.24
C LEU A 329 -14.57 -7.46 -5.03
N GLY A 330 -15.01 -7.82 -3.82
CA GLY A 330 -15.40 -9.20 -3.48
C GLY A 330 -14.29 -10.20 -3.83
N ASP A 331 -14.65 -11.27 -4.52
CA ASP A 331 -13.73 -12.33 -4.95
C ASP A 331 -12.66 -11.87 -5.95
N ALA A 332 -12.77 -10.65 -6.49
CA ALA A 332 -11.72 -10.06 -7.31
C ALA A 332 -10.54 -9.50 -6.49
N TYR A 333 -10.63 -9.52 -5.15
CA TYR A 333 -9.54 -9.20 -4.22
C TYR A 333 -9.10 -10.44 -3.44
N ALA A 334 -7.83 -10.80 -3.59
CA ALA A 334 -7.19 -11.85 -2.81
C ALA A 334 -5.96 -11.30 -2.07
N VAL A 335 -5.66 -11.83 -0.87
CA VAL A 335 -4.52 -11.41 -0.05
C VAL A 335 -3.76 -12.60 0.51
N ILE A 336 -2.43 -12.51 0.40
CA ILE A 336 -1.46 -13.41 1.00
C ILE A 336 -0.81 -12.67 2.17
N GLY A 337 -1.00 -13.14 3.40
CA GLY A 337 -0.30 -12.58 4.57
C GLY A 337 1.10 -13.16 4.72
N GLY A 338 2.09 -12.31 4.99
CA GLY A 338 3.45 -12.72 5.28
C GLY A 338 3.63 -13.08 6.75
N ALA A 339 4.41 -14.12 7.04
CA ALA A 339 4.76 -14.50 8.39
C ALA A 339 6.19 -15.01 8.46
N VAL A 340 6.82 -14.86 9.62
CA VAL A 340 8.19 -15.32 9.84
C VAL A 340 8.29 -16.18 11.09
N GLY A 341 9.07 -17.26 11.00
CA GLY A 341 9.45 -18.09 12.13
C GLY A 341 10.52 -17.41 12.96
N GLN A 342 11.74 -17.32 12.41
CA GLN A 342 12.89 -16.72 13.08
C GLN A 342 13.52 -15.64 12.20
N ALA A 343 13.91 -14.53 12.81
CA ALA A 343 14.73 -13.51 12.17
C ALA A 343 15.67 -12.88 13.23
N PRO A 344 16.80 -13.53 13.56
CA PRO A 344 17.69 -13.08 14.64
C PRO A 344 18.23 -11.66 14.43
N GLY A 345 18.44 -11.24 13.17
CA GLY A 345 18.85 -9.87 12.83
C GLY A 345 17.85 -8.79 13.25
N HIS A 346 16.59 -9.16 13.47
CA HIS A 346 15.50 -8.30 13.94
C HIS A 346 15.10 -8.60 15.40
N GLY A 347 15.91 -9.39 16.12
CA GLY A 347 15.59 -9.83 17.48
C GLY A 347 14.40 -10.80 17.56
N ILE A 348 13.98 -11.39 16.45
CA ILE A 348 12.82 -12.31 16.40
C ILE A 348 13.30 -13.74 16.60
N GLY A 349 12.97 -14.32 17.75
CA GLY A 349 13.40 -15.64 18.18
C GLY A 349 12.61 -16.79 17.55
N GLN A 350 12.79 -18.01 18.08
CA GLN A 350 11.92 -19.14 17.73
C GLN A 350 10.50 -18.88 18.21
N PRO A 351 9.47 -19.12 17.37
CA PRO A 351 8.09 -18.92 17.81
C PRO A 351 7.70 -19.98 18.85
N PRO A 352 6.93 -19.61 19.89
CA PRO A 352 6.35 -20.56 20.84
C PRO A 352 5.45 -21.59 20.12
N PRO A 353 5.48 -22.89 20.49
CA PRO A 353 4.73 -23.95 19.77
C PRO A 353 3.21 -23.81 19.74
N ASP A 354 2.65 -22.99 20.62
CA ASP A 354 1.24 -22.66 20.82
C ASP A 354 0.78 -21.39 20.09
N THR A 355 1.60 -20.87 19.19
CA THR A 355 1.28 -19.76 18.28
C THR A 355 1.06 -20.25 16.84
N VAL A 356 0.47 -19.42 15.97
CA VAL A 356 0.32 -19.73 14.53
C VAL A 356 1.68 -20.01 13.90
N GLU A 357 2.65 -19.13 14.12
CA GLU A 357 4.01 -19.25 13.63
C GLU A 357 4.69 -20.50 14.19
N GLY A 358 4.41 -20.87 15.45
CA GLY A 358 4.92 -22.11 16.05
C GLY A 358 4.44 -23.37 15.33
N ARG A 359 3.16 -23.39 14.95
CA ARG A 359 2.58 -24.51 14.18
C ARG A 359 3.16 -24.60 12.77
N LEU A 360 3.38 -23.46 12.12
CA LEU A 360 4.01 -23.39 10.79
C LEU A 360 5.51 -23.74 10.87
N PHE A 361 6.21 -23.27 11.90
CA PHE A 361 7.63 -23.56 12.12
C PHE A 361 7.91 -25.06 12.31
N ALA A 362 6.98 -25.78 12.94
CA ALA A 362 7.08 -27.22 13.17
C ALA A 362 7.04 -28.06 11.88
N VAL A 363 6.60 -27.48 10.75
CA VAL A 363 6.62 -28.13 9.43
C VAL A 363 8.04 -28.40 8.95
N GLY A 364 8.99 -27.56 9.35
CA GLY A 364 10.41 -27.73 9.00
C GLY A 364 10.88 -27.00 7.74
N GLU A 365 9.99 -26.38 6.97
CA GLU A 365 10.32 -25.62 5.76
C GLU A 365 9.50 -24.32 5.65
N SER A 366 9.91 -23.40 4.78
CA SER A 366 9.07 -22.26 4.39
C SER A 366 7.94 -22.75 3.49
N CYS A 367 6.77 -22.12 3.54
CA CYS A 367 5.61 -22.62 2.80
C CYS A 367 4.61 -21.52 2.43
N LEU A 368 3.80 -21.78 1.41
CA LEU A 368 2.61 -21.01 1.06
C LEU A 368 1.37 -21.89 1.24
N VAL A 369 0.52 -21.57 2.21
CA VAL A 369 -0.64 -22.39 2.58
C VAL A 369 -1.94 -21.59 2.57
N PRO A 370 -3.08 -22.21 2.23
CA PRO A 370 -4.37 -21.54 2.35
C PRO A 370 -4.67 -21.20 3.82
N ALA A 371 -5.10 -19.96 4.10
CA ALA A 371 -5.22 -19.48 5.48
C ALA A 371 -6.41 -20.11 6.22
N ALA A 372 -7.56 -20.27 5.56
CA ALA A 372 -8.77 -20.81 6.20
C ALA A 372 -8.60 -22.25 6.75
N PRO A 373 -7.97 -23.21 6.02
CA PRO A 373 -7.57 -24.49 6.60
C PRO A 373 -6.62 -24.36 7.80
N VAL A 374 -5.64 -23.45 7.76
CA VAL A 374 -4.73 -23.21 8.89
C VAL A 374 -5.51 -22.72 10.11
N ALA A 375 -6.34 -21.68 9.95
CA ALA A 375 -7.18 -21.12 11.02
C ALA A 375 -8.04 -22.18 11.72
N ARG A 376 -8.71 -23.05 10.94
CA ARG A 376 -9.52 -24.16 11.49
C ARG A 376 -8.72 -25.20 12.26
N ARG A 377 -7.42 -25.32 12.02
CA ARG A 377 -6.54 -26.34 12.63
C ARG A 377 -5.68 -25.81 13.76
N THR A 378 -5.31 -24.53 13.72
CA THR A 378 -4.63 -23.88 14.82
C THR A 378 -5.58 -23.74 16.02
N GLY A 379 -6.87 -23.46 15.80
CA GLY A 379 -7.84 -23.30 16.90
C GLY A 379 -7.49 -22.10 17.78
N ASP A 380 -7.73 -22.21 19.09
CA ASP A 380 -7.38 -21.19 20.10
C ASP A 380 -5.86 -21.20 20.39
N VAL A 381 -5.06 -20.80 19.42
CA VAL A 381 -3.63 -20.48 19.62
C VAL A 381 -3.50 -19.06 20.16
N GLU A 382 -2.45 -18.83 20.93
CA GLU A 382 -2.14 -17.48 21.40
C GLU A 382 -1.48 -16.66 20.28
N LYS A 383 -1.71 -15.34 20.31
CA LYS A 383 -0.91 -14.42 19.52
C LYS A 383 0.53 -14.53 19.99
N ARG A 384 1.45 -14.64 19.04
CA ARG A 384 2.87 -14.59 19.33
C ARG A 384 3.22 -13.26 20.04
N ALA A 385 3.83 -13.37 21.22
CA ALA A 385 4.07 -12.24 22.13
C ALA A 385 5.54 -12.09 22.52
N ASP A 386 6.46 -12.79 21.84
CA ASP A 386 7.89 -12.58 22.08
C ASP A 386 8.24 -11.13 21.73
N PRO A 387 8.82 -10.38 22.68
CA PRO A 387 9.15 -8.98 22.45
C PRO A 387 10.31 -8.95 21.47
N SER A 388 10.00 -8.61 20.22
CA SER A 388 11.01 -8.08 19.32
C SER A 388 11.22 -6.62 19.69
N ASP A 389 12.47 -6.19 19.79
CA ASP A 389 12.81 -4.76 19.87
C ASP A 389 12.51 -4.03 18.53
N ASN A 390 12.13 -4.77 17.47
CA ASN A 390 11.67 -4.22 16.21
C ASN A 390 10.23 -3.74 16.32
N SER A 391 10.05 -2.42 16.45
CA SER A 391 8.74 -1.76 16.51
C SER A 391 7.90 -1.88 15.23
N THR A 392 8.48 -2.38 14.14
CA THR A 392 7.77 -2.61 12.88
C THR A 392 7.26 -4.04 12.74
N TYR A 393 7.61 -4.96 13.64
CA TYR A 393 7.18 -6.36 13.53
C TYR A 393 5.83 -6.61 14.19
N PHE A 394 4.91 -7.16 13.41
CA PHE A 394 3.57 -7.56 13.83
C PHE A 394 3.33 -9.04 13.46
N PRO A 395 3.32 -9.96 14.44
CA PRO A 395 2.98 -11.35 14.18
C PRO A 395 1.53 -11.50 13.73
N LEU A 396 1.20 -12.64 13.13
CA LEU A 396 -0.16 -12.93 12.70
C LEU A 396 -1.10 -12.99 13.90
N GLU A 397 -2.24 -12.32 13.78
CA GLU A 397 -3.32 -12.41 14.75
C GLU A 397 -4.13 -13.70 14.48
N PRO A 398 -4.24 -14.64 15.42
CA PRO A 398 -5.04 -15.86 15.24
C PRO A 398 -6.48 -15.57 14.79
N ALA A 399 -7.11 -14.54 15.37
CA ALA A 399 -8.46 -14.11 15.00
C ALA A 399 -8.53 -13.52 13.57
N GLY A 400 -7.43 -12.98 13.06
CA GLY A 400 -7.33 -12.37 11.73
C GLY A 400 -7.01 -13.37 10.61
N LEU A 401 -6.71 -14.64 10.90
CA LEU A 401 -6.37 -15.62 9.86
C LEU A 401 -7.51 -15.89 8.87
N GLY A 402 -8.76 -15.71 9.30
CA GLY A 402 -9.94 -15.82 8.43
C GLY A 402 -10.04 -14.69 7.39
N GLU A 403 -9.32 -13.59 7.62
CA GLU A 403 -9.30 -12.40 6.77
C GLU A 403 -8.21 -12.47 5.68
N LEU A 404 -7.51 -13.59 5.59
CA LEU A 404 -6.49 -13.89 4.59
C LEU A 404 -6.94 -15.03 3.67
N ASP A 405 -6.48 -15.04 2.42
CA ASP A 405 -6.71 -16.17 1.51
C ASP A 405 -5.57 -17.19 1.63
N ALA A 406 -4.34 -16.73 1.84
CA ALA A 406 -3.18 -17.57 2.09
C ALA A 406 -2.19 -16.93 3.06
N ILE A 407 -1.28 -17.76 3.58
CA ILE A 407 -0.16 -17.36 4.42
C ILE A 407 1.13 -17.80 3.72
N LEU A 408 2.02 -16.86 3.45
CA LEU A 408 3.39 -17.13 3.06
C LEU A 408 4.26 -17.07 4.32
N PHE A 409 4.75 -18.22 4.74
CA PHE A 409 5.57 -18.35 5.93
C PHE A 409 7.04 -18.57 5.56
N LEU A 410 7.91 -17.66 5.98
CA LEU A 410 9.35 -17.85 5.97
C LEU A 410 9.80 -18.47 7.28
N ARG A 411 10.36 -19.69 7.23
CA ARG A 411 10.79 -20.37 8.44
C ARG A 411 11.95 -19.65 9.13
N HIS A 412 12.91 -19.17 8.34
CA HIS A 412 14.10 -18.47 8.81
C HIS A 412 14.46 -17.34 7.85
N ILE A 413 14.84 -16.20 8.42
CA ILE A 413 15.49 -15.09 7.73
C ILE A 413 16.87 -14.97 8.37
N ASP A 414 17.90 -15.28 7.59
CA ASP A 414 19.29 -15.11 8.00
C ASP A 414 19.62 -13.62 8.18
N ALA A 415 20.68 -13.32 8.93
CA ALA A 415 21.02 -11.95 9.33
C ALA A 415 20.99 -10.96 8.15
N ALA A 416 20.31 -9.83 8.37
CA ALA A 416 19.95 -8.78 7.41
C ALA A 416 20.93 -8.71 6.24
N GLY A 417 20.48 -9.13 5.07
CA GLY A 417 21.24 -8.98 3.85
C GLY A 417 21.36 -7.50 3.51
N THR A 418 22.41 -6.85 4.03
CA THR A 418 22.84 -5.49 3.64
C THR A 418 22.84 -5.32 2.12
#